data_AF-A0A933I7Z8-F1
#
_entry.id   AF-A0A933I7Z8-F1
#
_cell.length_a   1.000
_cell.length_b   1.000
_cell.length_c   1.000
_cell.angle_alpha   90.00
_cell.angle_beta   90.00
_cell.angle_gamma   90.00
#
_symmetry.space_group_name_H-M   'P 1'
#
loop_
_entity.id
_entity.type
_entity.pdbx_description
1 polymer ?
#
loop_
_entity_poly.entity_id
_entity_poly.type
_entity_poly.pdbx_seq_one_letter_code
_entity_poly.pdbx_strand_id
1 'polypeptide(L)'
;MKAPAFILTLALLILAGVGSPKGQETENKVYNDRWLAQDKVSHLALSAALVGFSYHLLRYEQQKQRAFSRNLAVGLSLGWGLAKETRDASSPNNHFCYKDLTANLLGAGLGIIIFITN
;
A
#
# COMPACT_ATOMS: atom_id res chain seq x y z
N MET A 1 -4.62 23.30 -18.08
CA MET A 1 -3.40 22.66 -17.56
C MET A 1 -3.58 21.15 -17.66
N LYS A 2 -2.81 20.48 -18.52
CA LYS A 2 -2.92 19.03 -18.77
C LYS A 2 -2.36 18.30 -17.54
N ALA A 3 -3.11 17.35 -16.97
CA ALA A 3 -2.56 16.46 -15.95
C ALA A 3 -1.30 15.80 -16.54
N PRO A 4 -0.13 15.86 -15.89
CA PRO A 4 1.04 15.19 -16.42
C PRO A 4 0.73 13.68 -16.42
N ALA A 5 0.70 13.09 -17.62
CA ALA A 5 0.34 11.71 -17.89
C ALA A 5 1.15 10.67 -17.07
N PHE A 6 2.20 11.12 -16.38
CA PHE A 6 3.06 10.38 -15.47
C PHE A 6 2.37 9.86 -14.19
N ILE A 7 1.41 10.59 -13.62
CA ILE A 7 0.74 10.16 -12.36
C ILE A 7 -0.17 8.96 -12.63
N LEU A 8 -0.88 9.01 -13.75
CA LEU A 8 -1.76 7.92 -14.19
C LEU A 8 -0.97 6.67 -14.55
N THR A 9 0.19 6.82 -15.19
CA THR A 9 1.06 5.69 -15.55
C THR A 9 1.76 5.06 -14.34
N LEU A 10 2.17 5.86 -13.35
CA LEU A 10 2.80 5.34 -12.13
C LEU A 10 1.78 4.66 -11.19
N ALA A 11 0.57 5.22 -11.07
CA ALA A 11 -0.54 4.55 -10.39
C ALA A 11 -0.92 3.23 -11.09
N LEU A 12 -0.88 3.18 -12.43
CA LEU A 12 -1.10 1.95 -13.20
C LEU A 12 0.02 0.91 -12.98
N LEU A 13 1.27 1.34 -12.84
CA LEU A 13 2.41 0.46 -12.61
C LEU A 13 2.40 -0.16 -11.21
N ILE A 14 2.00 0.63 -10.20
CA ILE A 14 1.76 0.10 -8.85
C ILE A 14 0.61 -0.91 -8.91
N LEU A 15 -0.50 -0.61 -9.63
CA LEU A 15 -1.61 -1.56 -9.87
C LEU A 15 -1.20 -2.86 -10.58
N ALA A 16 -0.22 -2.83 -11.48
CA ALA A 16 0.20 -3.98 -12.28
C ALA A 16 1.21 -4.91 -11.57
N GLY A 17 1.98 -4.39 -10.62
CA GLY A 17 3.06 -5.11 -9.98
C GLY A 17 2.70 -5.60 -8.58
N VAL A 18 2.13 -6.79 -8.47
CA VAL A 18 2.50 -7.88 -7.53
C VAL A 18 1.51 -9.02 -7.81
N GLY A 19 1.88 -9.87 -8.75
CA GLY A 19 1.36 -11.23 -8.84
C GLY A 19 2.56 -12.16 -8.71
N SER A 20 3.00 -12.45 -7.50
CA SER A 20 3.82 -13.65 -7.30
C SER A 20 2.88 -14.84 -7.28
N PRO A 21 2.99 -15.79 -8.23
CA PRO A 21 2.23 -17.02 -8.15
C PRO A 21 2.78 -17.83 -6.96
N LYS A 22 2.10 -17.76 -5.80
CA LYS A 22 2.37 -18.71 -4.72
C LYS A 22 1.78 -20.06 -5.14
N GLY A 23 2.65 -21.04 -5.30
CA GLY A 23 2.30 -22.41 -5.67
C GLY A 23 1.22 -22.99 -4.76
N GLN A 24 0.35 -23.79 -5.37
CA GLN A 24 -0.76 -24.46 -4.69
C GLN A 24 -0.22 -25.53 -3.75
N GLU A 25 -0.34 -25.31 -2.44
CA GLU A 25 -0.30 -26.38 -1.45
C GLU A 25 -1.72 -26.65 -0.95
N THR A 26 -2.29 -27.76 -1.40
CA THR A 26 -3.53 -28.35 -0.90
C THR A 26 -3.25 -28.98 0.46
N GLU A 27 -3.22 -28.19 1.51
CA GLU A 27 -3.26 -28.71 2.87
C GLU A 27 -4.12 -27.77 3.73
N ASN A 28 -4.99 -28.36 4.55
CA ASN A 28 -5.84 -27.65 5.51
C ASN A 28 -4.96 -27.12 6.65
N LYS A 29 -4.04 -26.21 6.34
CA LYS A 29 -3.19 -25.52 7.31
C LYS A 29 -4.07 -24.52 8.04
N VAL A 30 -4.27 -24.75 9.34
CA VAL A 30 -4.74 -23.71 10.26
C VAL A 30 -3.81 -22.50 10.08
N TYR A 31 -4.29 -21.46 9.43
CA TYR A 31 -3.49 -20.27 9.12
C TYR A 31 -3.22 -19.50 10.42
N ASN A 32 -2.13 -19.85 11.10
CA ASN A 32 -1.69 -19.14 12.30
C ASN A 32 -0.98 -17.85 11.91
N ASP A 33 -1.77 -16.85 11.51
CA ASP A 33 -1.23 -15.54 11.16
C ASP A 33 -0.74 -14.81 12.40
N ARG A 34 0.54 -14.44 12.45
CA ARG A 34 1.13 -13.77 13.61
C ARG A 34 1.10 -12.26 13.38
N TRP A 35 0.71 -11.51 14.41
CA TRP A 35 0.76 -10.04 14.41
C TRP A 35 2.17 -9.48 14.19
N LEU A 36 3.19 -10.20 14.67
CA LEU A 36 4.61 -9.85 14.52
C LEU A 36 5.29 -10.86 13.60
N ALA A 37 4.96 -10.79 12.31
CA ALA A 37 5.61 -11.57 11.25
C ALA A 37 6.32 -10.63 10.27
N GLN A 38 7.33 -11.15 9.57
CA GLN A 38 8.07 -10.42 8.54
C GLN A 38 7.13 -9.83 7.47
N ASP A 39 6.09 -10.57 7.11
CA ASP A 39 5.03 -10.13 6.21
C ASP A 39 4.33 -8.84 6.69
N LYS A 40 3.99 -8.74 7.98
CA LYS A 40 3.39 -7.53 8.57
C LYS A 40 4.35 -6.34 8.56
N VAL A 41 5.64 -6.59 8.76
CA VAL A 41 6.69 -5.56 8.65
C VAL A 41 6.79 -5.06 7.22
N SER A 42 6.71 -5.95 6.22
CA SER A 42 6.70 -5.58 4.80
C SER A 42 5.48 -4.71 4.46
N HIS A 43 4.29 -5.05 4.96
CA HIS A 43 3.08 -4.25 4.81
C HIS A 43 3.21 -2.84 5.37
N LEU A 44 3.75 -2.74 6.59
CA LEU A 44 4.02 -1.48 7.26
C LEU A 44 5.04 -0.64 6.48
N ALA A 45 6.18 -1.24 6.11
CA ALA A 45 7.26 -0.54 5.42
C ALA A 45 6.86 -0.07 4.03
N LEU A 46 6.19 -0.92 3.24
CA LEU A 46 5.70 -0.57 1.91
C LEU A 46 4.69 0.58 1.98
N SER A 47 3.76 0.55 2.93
CA SER A 47 2.77 1.61 3.11
C SER A 47 3.41 2.94 3.50
N ALA A 48 4.37 2.92 4.44
CA ALA A 48 5.12 4.12 4.83
C ALA A 48 5.91 4.71 3.65
N ALA A 49 6.60 3.85 2.90
CA ALA A 49 7.36 4.24 1.70
C ALA A 49 6.44 4.82 0.62
N LEU A 50 5.28 4.21 0.39
CA LEU A 50 4.31 4.66 -0.61
C LEU A 50 3.74 6.04 -0.26
N VAL A 51 3.45 6.32 1.02
CA VAL A 51 3.10 7.67 1.48
C VAL A 51 4.23 8.65 1.22
N GLY A 52 5.45 8.33 1.66
CA GLY A 52 6.61 9.22 1.51
C GLY A 52 6.91 9.56 0.06
N PHE A 53 7.00 8.54 -0.79
CA PHE A 53 7.29 8.69 -2.21
C PHE A 53 6.20 9.48 -2.94
N SER A 54 4.92 9.12 -2.74
CA SER A 54 3.81 9.82 -3.40
C SER A 54 3.69 11.27 -2.93
N TYR A 55 3.85 11.51 -1.63
CA TYR A 55 3.86 12.86 -1.08
C TYR A 55 5.02 13.67 -1.66
N HIS A 56 6.23 13.11 -1.71
CA HIS A 56 7.40 13.81 -2.22
C HIS A 56 7.22 14.21 -3.69
N LEU A 57 6.78 13.26 -4.52
CA LEU A 57 6.49 13.48 -5.94
C LEU A 57 5.43 14.59 -6.14
N LEU A 58 4.33 14.53 -5.40
CA LEU A 58 3.25 15.52 -5.53
C LEU A 58 3.67 16.89 -5.00
N ARG A 59 4.33 16.93 -3.84
CA ARG A 59 4.64 18.17 -3.13
C ARG A 59 5.82 18.91 -3.76
N TYR A 60 6.92 18.22 -4.03
CA TYR A 60 8.18 18.84 -4.42
C TYR A 60 8.40 18.81 -5.93
N GLU A 61 8.10 17.69 -6.61
CA GLU A 61 8.29 17.63 -8.06
C GLU A 61 7.16 18.31 -8.84
N GLN A 62 5.93 18.21 -8.34
CA GLN A 62 4.75 18.76 -9.02
C GLN A 62 4.18 20.03 -8.38
N GLN A 63 4.83 20.52 -7.32
CA GLN A 63 4.48 21.77 -6.64
C GLN A 63 3.00 21.82 -6.21
N LYS A 64 2.38 20.68 -5.89
CA LYS A 64 1.00 20.62 -5.42
C LYS A 64 0.89 21.15 -4.00
N GLN A 65 -0.31 21.57 -3.63
CA GLN A 65 -0.61 22.01 -2.27
C GLN A 65 -0.35 20.89 -1.26
N ARG A 66 0.14 21.25 -0.07
CA ARG A 66 0.49 20.31 1.00
C ARG A 66 -0.68 19.39 1.36
N ALA A 67 -1.86 19.96 1.59
CA ALA A 67 -3.07 19.21 1.95
C ALA A 67 -3.47 18.21 0.86
N PHE A 68 -3.46 18.64 -0.41
CA PHE A 68 -3.75 17.75 -1.55
C PHE A 68 -2.74 16.61 -1.65
N SER A 69 -1.44 16.93 -1.59
CA SER A 69 -0.35 15.95 -1.69
C SER A 69 -0.44 14.89 -0.58
N ARG A 70 -0.67 15.33 0.67
CA ARG A 70 -0.84 14.44 1.82
C ARG A 70 -2.06 13.52 1.63
N ASN A 71 -3.22 14.11 1.35
CA ASN A 71 -4.46 13.34 1.28
C ASN A 71 -4.41 12.32 0.15
N LEU A 72 -3.85 12.68 -1.01
CA LEU A 72 -3.69 11.75 -2.12
C LEU A 72 -2.66 10.66 -1.82
N ALA A 73 -1.52 10.99 -1.22
CA ALA A 73 -0.50 10.00 -0.85
C ALA A 73 -1.02 8.96 0.16
N VAL A 74 -1.73 9.41 1.19
CA VAL A 74 -2.38 8.53 2.17
C VAL A 74 -3.47 7.69 1.51
N GLY A 75 -4.31 8.31 0.67
CA GLY A 75 -5.36 7.60 -0.06
C GLY A 75 -4.81 6.52 -0.98
N LEU A 76 -3.71 6.78 -1.69
CA LEU A 76 -3.03 5.79 -2.53
C LEU A 76 -2.49 4.63 -1.69
N SER A 77 -1.84 4.90 -0.56
CA SER A 77 -1.33 3.86 0.32
C SER A 77 -2.41 2.98 0.92
N LEU A 78 -3.49 3.58 1.44
CA LEU A 78 -4.61 2.82 2.01
C LEU A 78 -5.40 2.06 0.94
N GLY A 79 -5.61 2.70 -0.22
CA GLY A 79 -6.26 2.08 -1.37
C GLY A 79 -5.48 0.86 -1.88
N TRP A 80 -4.15 0.94 -1.90
CA TRP A 80 -3.30 -0.19 -2.26
C TRP A 80 -3.46 -1.38 -1.30
N GLY A 81 -3.39 -1.12 0.01
CA GLY A 81 -3.59 -2.16 1.03
C GLY A 81 -4.97 -2.80 0.93
N LEU A 82 -6.03 -2.00 0.81
CA LEU A 82 -7.40 -2.49 0.68
C LEU A 82 -7.61 -3.30 -0.62
N ALA A 83 -7.03 -2.83 -1.74
CA ALA A 83 -7.13 -3.51 -3.02
C ALA A 83 -6.45 -4.88 -2.98
N LYS A 84 -5.27 -4.99 -2.34
CA LYS A 84 -4.59 -6.28 -2.15
C LYS A 84 -5.47 -7.25 -1.36
N GLU A 85 -5.96 -6.85 -0.18
CA GLU A 85 -6.76 -7.74 0.65
C GLU A 85 -8.10 -8.16 -0.01
N THR A 86 -8.70 -7.25 -0.80
CA THR A 86 -9.90 -7.57 -1.59
C THR A 86 -9.60 -8.58 -2.71
N ARG A 87 -8.45 -8.45 -3.36
CA ARG A 87 -7.97 -9.41 -4.37
C ARG A 87 -7.66 -10.77 -3.73
N ASP A 88 -7.05 -10.78 -2.56
CA ASP A 88 -6.74 -11.98 -1.81
C ASP A 88 -8.01 -12.72 -1.38
N ALA A 89 -9.03 -11.99 -0.92
CA ALA A 89 -10.35 -12.55 -0.61
C ALA A 89 -11.05 -13.18 -1.84
N SER A 90 -10.73 -12.69 -3.04
CA SER A 90 -11.31 -13.20 -4.30
C SER A 90 -10.51 -14.37 -4.89
N SER A 91 -9.36 -14.71 -4.32
CA SER A 91 -8.46 -15.74 -4.84
C SER A 91 -8.69 -17.10 -4.15
N PRO A 92 -8.76 -18.22 -4.90
CA PRO A 92 -8.87 -19.55 -4.30
C PRO A 92 -7.72 -19.81 -3.32
N ASN A 93 -8.05 -20.34 -2.14
CA ASN A 93 -7.11 -20.65 -1.05
C ASN A 93 -6.40 -19.43 -0.42
N ASN A 94 -6.92 -18.22 -0.61
CA ASN A 94 -6.48 -17.03 0.12
C ASN A 94 -7.69 -16.37 0.82
N HIS A 95 -7.43 -15.39 1.70
CA HIS A 95 -8.48 -14.74 2.47
C HIS A 95 -8.12 -13.28 2.75
N PHE A 96 -9.14 -12.51 3.11
CA PHE A 96 -8.95 -11.14 3.59
C PHE A 96 -8.25 -11.16 4.96
N CYS A 97 -7.09 -10.51 5.06
CA CYS A 97 -6.32 -10.44 6.30
C CYS A 97 -6.44 -9.07 6.98
N TYR A 98 -7.23 -8.99 8.05
CA TYR A 98 -7.35 -7.76 8.84
C TYR A 98 -6.03 -7.31 9.50
N LYS A 99 -5.11 -8.25 9.75
CA LYS A 99 -3.80 -7.94 10.32
C LYS A 99 -2.90 -7.23 9.30
N ASP A 100 -2.95 -7.63 8.03
CA ASP A 100 -2.28 -6.94 6.92
C ASP A 100 -2.86 -5.55 6.72
N LEU A 101 -4.20 -5.43 6.71
CA LEU A 101 -4.86 -4.14 6.61
C LEU A 101 -4.46 -3.20 7.76
N THR A 102 -4.37 -3.72 8.98
CA THR A 102 -3.92 -2.96 10.15
C THR A 102 -2.45 -2.54 9.99
N ALA A 103 -1.58 -3.41 9.52
CA ALA A 103 -0.18 -3.07 9.24
C ALA A 103 -0.06 -1.98 8.16
N ASN A 104 -0.89 -2.03 7.12
CA ASN A 104 -0.95 -0.98 6.10
C ASN A 104 -1.42 0.37 6.69
N LEU A 105 -2.43 0.36 7.57
CA LEU A 105 -2.91 1.57 8.26
C LEU A 105 -1.84 2.18 9.15
N LEU A 106 -1.15 1.35 9.95
CA LEU A 106 -0.03 1.79 10.79
C LEU A 106 1.13 2.32 9.95
N GLY A 107 1.46 1.64 8.85
CA GLY A 107 2.48 2.08 7.91
C GLY A 107 2.15 3.43 7.27
N ALA A 108 0.91 3.65 6.84
CA ALA A 108 0.48 4.96 6.32
C ALA A 108 0.62 6.06 7.39
N GLY A 109 0.21 5.79 8.63
CA GLY A 109 0.41 6.70 9.76
C GLY A 109 1.88 7.02 10.02
N LEU A 110 2.74 6.00 9.99
CA LEU A 110 4.19 6.15 10.14
C LEU A 110 4.78 7.00 9.00
N GLY A 111 4.34 6.78 7.76
CA GLY A 111 4.76 7.58 6.61
C GLY A 111 4.42 9.07 6.76
N ILE A 112 3.25 9.39 7.32
CA ILE A 112 2.89 10.78 7.65
C ILE A 112 3.88 11.37 8.66
N ILE A 113 4.19 10.63 9.71
CA ILE A 113 5.10 11.07 10.78
C ILE A 113 6.52 11.31 10.24
N ILE A 114 7.03 10.39 9.43
CA ILE A 114 8.41 10.47 8.93
C ILE A 114 8.57 11.54 7.85
N PHE A 115 7.64 11.61 6.89
CA PHE A 115 7.86 12.37 5.65
C PHE A 115 7.08 13.68 5.56
N ILE A 116 6.06 13.90 6.39
CA ILE A 116 5.11 15.01 6.21
C ILE A 116 5.09 15.97 7.39
N THR A 117 5.25 15.47 8.62
CA THR A 117 5.22 16.31 9.82
C THR A 117 6.53 17.00 10.15
N ASN A 118 7.65 16.64 9.49
CA ASN A 118 8.89 17.39 9.61
C ASN A 118 8.82 18.77 8.94
#